data_AF-A0A925VW27-F1
#
_entry.id   AF-A0A925VW27-F1
#
_cell.length_a   1.000
_cell.length_b   1.000
_cell.length_c   1.000
_cell.angle_alpha   90.00
_cell.angle_beta   90.00
_cell.angle_gamma   90.00
#
_symmetry.space_group_name_H-M   'P 1'
#
loop_
_entity.id
_entity.type
_entity.pdbx_description
1 polymer ?
#
loop_
_entity_poly.entity_id
_entity_poly.type
_entity_poly.pdbx_seq_one_letter_code
_entity_poly.pdbx_strand_id
1 'polypeptide(L)'
;MEYFAKIISELRATLPKRNDFVRRTVKLLATQGMTYSKQQVYNILTGRYHNTDVAEAFISVVEAEKERVAALGARATKATVA
;
A
#
# COMPACT_ATOMS: atom_id res chain seq x y z
N MET A 1 -11.46 -8.39 -14.50
CA MET A 1 -11.46 -7.08 -13.81
C MET A 1 -11.87 -7.19 -12.34
N GLU A 2 -12.97 -7.89 -12.01
CA GLU A 2 -13.45 -8.04 -10.61
C GLU A 2 -12.43 -8.66 -9.64
N TYR A 3 -11.66 -9.66 -10.08
CA TYR A 3 -10.68 -10.34 -9.23
C TYR A 3 -9.58 -9.41 -8.70
N PHE A 4 -9.09 -8.50 -9.55
CA PHE A 4 -7.98 -7.62 -9.22
C PHE A 4 -8.40 -6.50 -8.25
N ALA A 5 -9.58 -5.91 -8.49
CA ALA A 5 -10.15 -4.91 -7.59
C ALA A 5 -10.44 -5.50 -6.19
N LYS A 6 -10.87 -6.77 -6.14
CA LYS A 6 -11.08 -7.49 -4.88
C LYS A 6 -9.78 -7.64 -4.09
N ILE A 7 -8.70 -8.09 -4.73
CA ILE A 7 -7.38 -8.22 -4.07
C ILE A 7 -6.90 -6.87 -3.50
N ILE A 8 -6.99 -5.79 -4.28
CA ILE A 8 -6.57 -4.46 -3.81
C ILE A 8 -7.40 -4.01 -2.61
N SER A 9 -8.71 -4.24 -2.65
CA SER A 9 -9.62 -3.92 -1.53
C SER A 9 -9.26 -4.71 -0.26
N GLU A 10 -9.02 -6.01 -0.39
CA GLU A 10 -8.61 -6.88 0.72
C GLU A 10 -7.26 -6.45 1.31
N LEU A 11 -6.26 -6.16 0.47
CA LEU A 11 -4.96 -5.66 0.91
C LEU A 11 -5.08 -4.31 1.62
N ARG A 12 -5.88 -3.39 1.09
CA ARG A 12 -6.15 -2.10 1.72
C ARG A 12 -6.78 -2.26 3.10
N ALA A 13 -7.68 -3.24 3.28
CA ALA A 13 -8.29 -3.52 4.57
C ALA A 13 -7.28 -4.00 5.63
N THR A 14 -6.15 -4.58 5.22
CA THR A 14 -5.06 -4.98 6.15
C THR A 14 -4.20 -3.81 6.64
N LEU A 15 -4.31 -2.63 6.02
CA LEU A 15 -3.46 -1.49 6.35
C LEU A 15 -4.00 -0.72 7.56
N PRO A 16 -3.11 -0.16 8.41
CA PRO A 16 -3.51 0.77 9.45
C PRO A 16 -4.23 2.00 8.87
N LYS A 17 -5.25 2.51 9.58
CA LYS A 17 -6.10 3.65 9.14
C LYS A 17 -5.33 4.91 8.69
N ARG A 18 -4.10 5.14 9.17
CA ARG A 18 -3.27 6.32 8.89
C ARG A 18 -1.97 6.00 8.13
N ASN A 19 -2.02 5.07 7.17
CA ASN A 19 -0.87 4.63 6.37
C ASN A 19 -0.48 5.62 5.23
N ASP A 20 -1.42 6.42 4.71
CA ASP A 20 -1.24 7.28 3.51
C ASP A 20 -0.72 6.49 2.28
N PHE A 21 -1.32 5.33 2.04
CA PHE A 21 -0.89 4.38 1.00
C PHE A 21 -0.84 5.00 -0.39
N VAL A 22 -1.82 5.85 -0.74
CA VAL A 22 -1.87 6.53 -2.04
C VAL A 22 -0.62 7.38 -2.25
N ARG A 23 -0.23 8.18 -1.26
CA ARG A 23 0.98 9.01 -1.36
C ARG A 23 2.24 8.17 -1.44
N ARG A 24 2.31 7.07 -0.69
CA ARG A 24 3.44 6.13 -0.71
C ARG A 24 3.59 5.45 -2.07
N THR A 25 2.48 5.00 -2.66
CA THR A 25 2.46 4.41 -4.01
C THR A 25 2.90 5.43 -5.06
N VAL A 26 2.41 6.68 -5.01
CA VAL A 26 2.88 7.76 -5.91
C VAL A 26 4.39 7.97 -5.77
N LYS A 27 4.92 8.01 -4.55
CA LYS A 27 6.37 8.17 -4.32
C LYS A 27 7.16 7.00 -4.90
N LEU A 28 6.71 5.77 -4.71
CA LEU A 28 7.39 4.59 -5.26
C LEU A 28 7.41 4.62 -6.79
N LEU A 29 6.27 4.91 -7.42
CA LEU A 29 6.17 5.05 -8.87
C LEU A 29 7.11 6.14 -9.41
N ALA A 30 7.23 7.27 -8.70
CA ALA A 30 8.15 8.34 -9.08
C ALA A 30 9.64 7.89 -9.05
N THR A 31 10.03 7.03 -8.11
CA THR A 31 11.40 6.46 -8.10
C THR A 31 11.67 5.50 -9.26
N GLN A 32 10.62 4.96 -9.87
CA GLN A 32 10.67 4.09 -11.04
C GLN A 32 10.54 4.89 -12.37
N GLY A 33 10.59 6.22 -12.31
CA GLY A 33 10.44 7.10 -13.47
C GLY A 33 9.00 7.30 -13.93
N MET A 34 8.01 6.81 -13.18
CA MET A 34 6.60 6.91 -13.53
C MET A 34 5.92 8.06 -12.79
N THR A 35 5.22 8.93 -13.53
CA THR A 35 4.55 10.10 -12.96
C THR A 35 3.04 9.88 -12.91
N TYR A 36 2.50 9.80 -11.69
CA TYR A 36 1.06 9.71 -11.45
C TYR A 36 0.61 10.72 -10.38
N SER A 37 -0.56 11.32 -10.57
CA SER A 37 -1.21 12.10 -9.52
C SER A 37 -1.83 11.18 -8.45
N LYS A 38 -2.02 11.71 -7.23
CA LYS A 38 -2.72 10.98 -6.16
C LYS A 38 -4.13 10.55 -6.58
N GLN A 39 -4.85 11.39 -7.33
CA GLN A 39 -6.20 11.08 -7.79
C GLN A 39 -6.20 9.92 -8.79
N GLN A 40 -5.24 9.87 -9.72
CA GLN A 40 -5.10 8.75 -10.66
C GLN A 40 -4.85 7.45 -9.91
N VAL A 41 -3.87 7.44 -8.99
CA VAL A 41 -3.58 6.26 -8.17
C VAL A 41 -4.81 5.84 -7.37
N TYR A 42 -5.50 6.77 -6.71
CA TYR A 42 -6.72 6.45 -5.96
C TYR A 42 -7.82 5.84 -6.83
N ASN A 43 -8.06 6.39 -8.04
CA ASN A 43 -9.05 5.86 -8.95
C ASN A 43 -8.71 4.43 -9.41
N ILE A 44 -7.43 4.14 -9.66
CA ILE A 44 -6.96 2.80 -10.01
C ILE A 44 -7.16 1.83 -8.84
N LEU A 45 -6.75 2.23 -7.63
CA LEU A 45 -6.86 1.38 -6.43
C LEU A 45 -8.31 1.18 -5.96
N THR A 46 -9.24 2.00 -6.43
CA THR A 46 -10.69 1.82 -6.20
C THR A 46 -11.38 1.05 -7.33
N GLY A 47 -10.63 0.58 -8.32
CA GLY A 47 -11.15 -0.24 -9.42
C GLY A 47 -11.85 0.56 -10.53
N ARG A 48 -11.75 1.90 -10.55
CA ARG A 48 -12.30 2.71 -11.65
C ARG A 48 -11.51 2.54 -12.96
N TYR A 49 -10.22 2.23 -12.84
CA TYR A 49 -9.32 2.00 -13.97
C TYR A 49 -8.36 0.86 -13.65
N HIS A 50 -7.84 0.18 -14.68
CA HIS A 50 -6.83 -0.86 -14.52
C HIS A 50 -5.46 -0.33 -14.92
N ASN A 51 -4.46 -0.56 -14.08
CA ASN A 51 -3.06 -0.26 -14.35
C ASN A 51 -2.19 -1.17 -13.48
N THR A 52 -1.40 -2.03 -14.13
CA THR A 52 -0.60 -3.05 -13.45
C THR A 52 0.52 -2.42 -12.64
N ASP A 53 1.24 -1.42 -13.17
CA ASP A 53 2.36 -0.77 -12.48
C ASP A 53 1.93 -0.16 -11.14
N VAL A 54 0.79 0.53 -11.13
CA VAL A 54 0.22 1.14 -9.91
C VAL A 54 -0.20 0.09 -8.91
N ALA A 55 -0.71 -1.05 -9.37
CA ALA A 55 -1.12 -2.12 -8.48
C ALA A 55 0.08 -2.85 -7.88
N GLU A 56 1.11 -3.15 -8.68
CA GLU A 56 2.37 -3.73 -8.19
C GLU A 56 3.03 -2.79 -7.18
N ALA A 57 3.14 -1.49 -7.49
CA ALA A 57 3.66 -0.50 -6.56
C ALA A 57 2.84 -0.42 -5.26
N PHE A 58 1.51 -0.59 -5.34
CA PHE A 58 0.68 -0.65 -4.14
C PHE A 58 0.92 -1.91 -3.31
N ILE A 59 1.08 -3.07 -3.94
CA ILE A 59 1.41 -4.33 -3.25
C ILE A 59 2.73 -4.18 -2.49
N SER A 60 3.78 -3.63 -3.12
CA SER A 60 5.06 -3.39 -2.45
C SER A 60 4.93 -2.45 -1.25
N VAL A 61 4.08 -1.42 -1.34
CA VAL A 61 3.78 -0.52 -0.20
C VAL A 61 3.08 -1.25 0.94
N VAL A 62 2.18 -2.19 0.63
CA VAL A 62 1.48 -3.01 1.63
C VAL A 62 2.45 -3.93 2.35
N GLU A 63 3.32 -4.62 1.61
CA GLU A 63 4.33 -5.51 2.19
C GLU A 63 5.28 -4.77 3.13
N ALA A 64 5.80 -3.62 2.67
CA ALA A 64 6.67 -2.78 3.49
C ALA A 64 5.98 -2.28 4.77
N GLU A 65 4.69 -1.96 4.72
CA GLU A 65 3.95 -1.57 5.94
C GLU A 65 3.73 -2.75 6.88
N LYS A 66 3.42 -3.95 6.35
CA LYS A 66 3.25 -5.15 7.17
C LYS A 66 4.54 -5.48 7.93
N GLU A 67 5.68 -5.39 7.26
CA GLU A 67 6.99 -5.57 7.88
C GLU A 67 7.25 -4.50 8.96
N ARG A 68 6.96 -3.23 8.67
CA ARG A 68 7.11 -2.14 9.65
C ARG A 68 6.25 -2.36 10.89
N VAL A 69 5.00 -2.78 10.72
CA VAL A 69 4.08 -3.07 11.84
C VAL A 69 4.56 -4.28 12.64
N ALA A 70 5.01 -5.35 11.98
CA ALA A 70 5.56 -6.52 12.66
C ALA A 70 6.81 -6.16 13.48
N ALA A 71 7.71 -5.34 12.93
CA ALA A 71 8.90 -4.85 13.62
C ALA A 71 8.55 -3.98 14.84
N LEU A 72 7.53 -3.12 14.73
CA LEU A 72 7.03 -2.34 15.87
C LEU A 72 6.41 -3.24 16.95
N GLY A 73 5.63 -4.25 16.56
CA GLY A 73 5.08 -5.24 17.49
C GLY A 73 6.18 -5.96 18.27
N ALA A 74 7.22 -6.43 17.57
CA ALA A 74 8.36 -7.10 18.21
C ALA A 74 9.10 -6.19 19.21
N ARG A 75 9.26 -4.89 18.90
CA ARG A 75 9.88 -3.92 19.82
C ARG A 75 9.00 -3.65 21.03
N ALA A 76 7.70 -3.48 20.84
CA ALA A 76 6.76 -3.26 21.93
C ALA A 76 6.74 -4.46 22.90
N THR A 77 6.72 -5.69 22.39
CA THR A 77 6.77 -6.90 23.23
C THR A 77 8.06 -6.99 24.04
N LYS A 78 9.22 -6.64 23.46
CA LYS A 78 10.50 -6.61 24.20
C LYS A 78 10.52 -5.55 25.32
N ALA A 79 9.87 -4.41 25.11
CA ALA A 79 9.80 -3.34 26.11
C ALA A 79 8.85 -3.64 27.28
N THR A 80 7.83 -4.47 27.07
CA THR A 80 6.86 -4.85 28.12
C THR A 80 7.35 -6.01 29.01
N VAL A 81 8.33 -6.80 28.54
CA VAL A 81 8.86 -7.98 29.25
C VAL A 81 10.15 -7.66 30.02
N ALA A 82 10.67 -6.44 29.88
CA ALA A 82 11.79 -5.89 30.65
C ALA A 82 11.27 -5.10 31.87
#